data_AF-A0A369XW92-F1
#
_entry.id   AF-A0A369XW92-F1
#
_cell.length_a   1.000
_cell.length_b   1.000
_cell.length_c   1.000
_cell.angle_alpha   90.00
_cell.angle_beta   90.00
_cell.angle_gamma   90.00
#
_symmetry.space_group_name_H-M   'P 1'
#
loop_
_entity.id
_entity.type
_entity.pdbx_description
1 polymer ?
#
loop_
_entity_poly.entity_id
_entity_poly.type
_entity_poly.pdbx_seq_one_letter_code
_entity_poly.pdbx_strand_id
1 'polypeptide(L)'
;MQKKIIALAVASLASGAALAQTNVTIYGIADAGYVYSSGGSNNILNTNNGNKTFSGVQSGVLGGSRIGFRGTEALGNGLNAIFTLEYSLTIDDNTGVGTSNGNGGLNARQQFVGLQSDKLGTVALGRQYAPGYAASIANDVLAGSSLGSQSILSAQAGNTITPNSAARWNNAATYTSPNWSGFTAKAIYAFGESETLAADGKDSNANLPRLR
;
A
#
# COMPACT_ATOMS: atom_id res chain seq x y z
N MET A 1 23.31 -22.87 49.31
CA MET A 1 22.17 -21.96 49.00
C MET A 1 22.52 -20.90 47.96
N GLN A 2 23.73 -20.33 47.96
CA GLN A 2 24.15 -19.27 47.03
C GLN A 2 24.08 -19.62 45.53
N LYS A 3 24.36 -20.88 45.14
CA LYS A 3 24.30 -21.33 43.73
C LYS A 3 22.90 -21.23 43.12
N LYS A 4 21.85 -21.39 43.92
CA LYS A 4 20.45 -21.29 43.46
C LYS A 4 20.04 -19.82 43.23
N ILE A 5 20.60 -18.89 43.99
CA ILE A 5 20.34 -17.45 43.85
C ILE A 5 21.03 -16.91 42.59
N ILE A 6 22.25 -17.35 42.30
CA ILE A 6 22.97 -16.97 41.07
C ILE A 6 22.23 -17.50 39.83
N ALA A 7 21.76 -18.76 39.86
CA ALA A 7 20.98 -19.32 38.76
C ALA A 7 19.67 -18.56 38.52
N LEU A 8 18.98 -18.12 39.58
CA LEU A 8 17.76 -17.32 39.46
C LEU A 8 18.03 -15.91 38.90
N ALA A 9 19.13 -15.26 39.31
CA ALA A 9 19.54 -13.96 38.78
C ALA A 9 19.92 -14.03 37.29
N VAL A 10 20.65 -15.08 36.88
CA VAL A 10 21.00 -15.31 35.47
C VAL A 10 19.74 -15.66 34.65
N ALA A 11 18.82 -16.45 35.20
CA ALA A 11 17.55 -16.75 34.55
C ALA A 11 16.66 -15.49 34.39
N SER A 12 16.67 -14.57 35.35
CA SER A 12 15.96 -13.28 35.24
C SER A 12 16.58 -12.30 34.24
N LEU A 13 17.88 -12.42 33.97
CA LEU A 13 18.57 -11.69 32.91
C LEU A 13 18.33 -12.32 31.52
N ALA A 14 18.15 -13.64 31.47
CA ALA A 14 17.80 -14.38 30.25
C ALA A 14 16.30 -14.29 29.91
N SER A 15 15.43 -14.04 30.88
CA SER A 15 14.08 -13.51 30.65
C SER A 15 14.13 -12.02 30.33
N GLY A 16 15.07 -11.64 29.45
CA GLY A 16 15.08 -10.34 28.81
C GLY A 16 13.66 -10.08 28.40
N ALA A 17 13.10 -9.01 28.98
CA ALA A 17 11.73 -8.65 28.74
C ALA A 17 11.49 -8.85 27.25
N ALA A 18 10.51 -9.68 26.89
CA ALA A 18 9.83 -9.48 25.65
C ALA A 18 9.20 -8.09 25.81
N LEU A 19 10.03 -7.05 25.69
CA LEU A 19 9.61 -5.70 25.43
C LEU A 19 8.88 -5.90 24.13
N ALA A 20 7.56 -6.04 24.22
CA ALA A 20 6.71 -5.80 23.08
C ALA A 20 7.28 -4.53 22.47
N GLN A 21 7.94 -4.66 21.32
CA GLN A 21 8.57 -3.53 20.66
C GLN A 21 7.36 -2.65 20.29
N THR A 22 7.02 -1.69 21.16
CA THR A 22 5.81 -0.84 21.08
C THR A 22 5.80 0.03 19.82
N ASN A 23 6.84 -0.12 19.02
CA ASN A 23 7.16 0.60 17.82
C ASN A 23 6.53 -0.03 16.57
N VAL A 24 5.83 -1.17 16.66
CA VAL A 24 5.11 -1.78 15.54
C VAL A 24 3.61 -1.69 15.75
N THR A 25 2.91 -1.17 14.75
CA THR A 25 1.45 -1.10 14.68
C THR A 25 0.95 -2.01 13.57
N ILE A 26 0.03 -2.90 13.91
CA ILE A 26 -0.81 -3.61 12.93
C ILE A 26 -2.04 -2.74 12.65
N TYR A 27 -2.36 -2.52 11.39
CA TYR A 27 -3.50 -1.72 10.97
C TYR A 27 -4.16 -2.33 9.73
N GLY A 28 -5.36 -1.88 9.37
CA GLY A 28 -6.05 -2.38 8.19
C GLY A 28 -7.42 -1.77 7.96
N ILE A 29 -8.04 -2.18 6.87
CA ILE A 29 -9.44 -1.93 6.53
C ILE A 29 -10.05 -3.27 6.09
N ALA A 30 -11.22 -3.60 6.63
CA ALA A 30 -12.08 -4.64 6.11
C ALA A 30 -13.37 -3.96 5.62
N ASP A 31 -13.54 -3.92 4.31
CA ASP A 31 -14.67 -3.30 3.62
C ASP A 31 -15.34 -4.36 2.75
N ALA A 32 -16.62 -4.59 2.97
CA ALA A 32 -17.47 -5.41 2.12
C ALA A 32 -18.83 -4.72 1.94
N GLY A 33 -19.37 -4.80 0.73
CA GLY A 33 -20.71 -4.31 0.41
C GLY A 33 -21.45 -5.29 -0.49
N TYR A 34 -22.78 -5.35 -0.35
CA TYR A 34 -23.62 -5.99 -1.35
C TYR A 34 -23.78 -5.04 -2.54
N VAL A 35 -23.33 -5.46 -3.72
CA VAL A 35 -23.37 -4.67 -4.93
C VAL A 35 -24.29 -5.35 -5.94
N TYR A 36 -25.22 -4.57 -6.48
CA TYR A 36 -25.96 -4.91 -7.67
C TYR A 36 -25.57 -3.92 -8.78
N SER A 37 -25.19 -4.43 -9.94
CA SER A 37 -24.82 -3.61 -11.10
C SER A 37 -25.35 -4.25 -12.39
N SER A 38 -25.73 -3.43 -13.36
CA SER A 38 -26.23 -3.87 -14.67
C SER A 38 -25.77 -2.91 -15.77
N GLY A 39 -25.22 -3.42 -16.88
CA GLY A 39 -24.80 -2.59 -18.02
C GLY A 39 -23.88 -3.30 -19.02
N GLY A 40 -23.49 -2.60 -20.09
CA GLY A 40 -22.57 -3.10 -21.12
C GLY A 40 -21.08 -3.01 -20.76
N SER A 41 -20.24 -3.77 -21.48
CA SER A 41 -18.81 -4.10 -21.26
C SER A 41 -17.80 -2.97 -20.98
N ASN A 42 -18.19 -1.72 -20.75
CA ASN A 42 -17.24 -0.65 -20.43
C ASN A 42 -16.83 -0.68 -18.95
N ASN A 43 -16.20 -1.80 -18.56
CA ASN A 43 -15.02 -1.93 -17.69
C ASN A 43 -14.92 -1.06 -16.42
N ILE A 44 -16.00 -0.83 -15.68
CA ILE A 44 -15.88 -0.35 -14.29
C ILE A 44 -15.53 -1.52 -13.34
N LEU A 45 -15.91 -2.76 -13.69
CA LEU A 45 -15.73 -3.95 -12.84
C LEU A 45 -14.94 -5.11 -13.48
N ASN A 46 -14.18 -4.86 -14.56
CA ASN A 46 -13.44 -5.90 -15.31
C ASN A 46 -14.33 -7.11 -15.70
N THR A 47 -15.43 -6.84 -16.39
CA THR A 47 -16.33 -7.90 -16.85
C THR A 47 -16.32 -7.97 -18.38
N ASN A 48 -15.40 -8.74 -18.94
CA ASN A 48 -15.29 -8.96 -20.39
C ASN A 48 -16.56 -9.65 -20.95
N ASN A 49 -17.25 -9.03 -21.91
CA ASN A 49 -18.38 -9.49 -22.75
C ASN A 49 -19.83 -9.29 -22.23
N GLY A 50 -20.64 -8.54 -22.99
CA GLY A 50 -22.12 -8.55 -22.97
C GLY A 50 -22.76 -7.81 -21.80
N ASN A 51 -24.09 -7.65 -21.86
CA ASN A 51 -24.92 -7.13 -20.77
C ASN A 51 -24.70 -8.02 -19.53
N LYS A 52 -23.86 -7.56 -18.60
CA LYS A 52 -23.55 -8.31 -17.38
C LYS A 52 -24.23 -7.66 -16.20
N THR A 53 -25.02 -8.47 -15.52
CA THR A 53 -25.52 -8.15 -14.18
C THR A 53 -24.57 -8.76 -13.16
N PHE A 54 -24.09 -7.95 -12.21
CA PHE A 54 -23.44 -8.41 -11.00
C PHE A 54 -24.44 -8.30 -9.84
N SER A 55 -24.48 -9.31 -8.98
CA SER A 55 -25.30 -9.32 -7.78
C SER A 55 -24.62 -10.19 -6.73
N GLY A 56 -23.96 -9.56 -5.76
CA GLY A 56 -23.20 -10.30 -4.76
C GLY A 56 -22.49 -9.39 -3.76
N VAL A 57 -21.83 -10.01 -2.80
CA VAL A 57 -20.90 -9.31 -1.90
C VAL A 57 -19.62 -9.02 -2.67
N GLN A 58 -19.07 -7.82 -2.47
CA GLN A 58 -17.82 -7.36 -3.05
C GLN A 58 -16.94 -6.73 -1.96
N SER A 59 -15.65 -7.05 -1.94
CA SER A 59 -14.67 -6.40 -1.05
C SER A 59 -14.25 -5.03 -1.58
N GLY A 60 -13.98 -4.09 -0.68
CA GLY A 60 -13.31 -2.84 -0.97
C GLY A 60 -14.16 -1.84 -1.77
N VAL A 61 -15.45 -1.75 -1.46
CA VAL A 61 -16.40 -0.89 -2.20
C VAL A 61 -16.10 0.59 -1.93
N LEU A 62 -15.96 0.99 -0.66
CA LEU A 62 -15.64 2.37 -0.28
C LEU A 62 -14.15 2.58 -0.10
N GLY A 63 -13.44 1.59 0.42
CA GLY A 63 -11.99 1.62 0.53
C GLY A 63 -11.39 0.24 0.38
N GLY A 64 -10.35 0.10 -0.44
CA GLY A 64 -9.72 -1.20 -0.67
C GLY A 64 -9.27 -1.88 0.63
N SER A 65 -9.86 -3.05 0.91
CA SER A 65 -9.54 -3.90 2.05
C SER A 65 -8.06 -4.25 2.08
N ARG A 66 -7.46 -4.23 3.27
CA ARG A 66 -6.01 -4.34 3.46
C ARG A 66 -5.63 -4.65 4.89
N ILE A 67 -4.46 -5.24 5.04
CA ILE A 67 -3.75 -5.36 6.31
C ILE A 67 -2.35 -4.80 6.14
N GLY A 68 -1.85 -4.14 7.18
CA GLY A 68 -0.54 -3.52 7.17
C GLY A 68 0.16 -3.56 8.52
N PHE A 69 1.48 -3.49 8.44
CA PHE A 69 2.40 -3.40 9.55
C PHE A 69 3.24 -2.17 9.31
N ARG A 70 3.30 -1.26 10.28
CA ARG A 70 4.20 -0.11 10.22
C ARG A 70 4.95 0.03 11.51
N GLY A 71 6.11 0.63 11.46
CA GLY A 71 6.82 0.96 12.68
C GLY A 71 7.75 2.14 12.59
N THR A 72 8.16 2.61 13.76
CA THR A 72 9.01 3.78 13.93
C THR A 72 9.98 3.54 15.08
N GLU A 73 11.27 3.66 14.81
CA GLU A 73 12.33 3.54 15.81
C GLU A 73 13.09 4.86 15.90
N ALA A 74 13.16 5.44 17.09
CA ALA A 74 13.94 6.64 17.33
C ALA A 74 15.44 6.32 17.28
N LEU A 75 16.17 7.02 16.40
CA LEU A 75 17.63 6.93 16.27
C LEU A 75 18.35 8.03 17.07
N GLY A 76 17.58 8.90 17.74
CA GLY A 76 18.08 10.06 18.48
C GLY A 76 18.08 11.35 17.65
N ASN A 77 18.24 12.50 18.32
CA ASN A 77 18.33 13.84 17.71
C ASN A 77 17.17 14.21 16.75
N GLY A 78 15.99 13.63 16.93
CA GLY A 78 14.83 13.86 16.06
C GLY A 78 14.92 13.15 14.70
N LEU A 79 15.75 12.12 14.58
CA LEU A 79 15.82 11.20 13.46
C LEU A 79 15.15 9.87 13.85
N ASN A 80 14.32 9.33 12.96
CA ASN A 80 13.65 8.05 13.14
C ASN A 80 13.90 7.14 11.93
N ALA A 81 14.09 5.83 12.16
CA ALA A 81 13.92 4.81 11.16
C ALA A 81 12.43 4.43 11.08
N ILE A 82 11.92 4.23 9.87
CA ILE A 82 10.53 3.83 9.63
C ILE A 82 10.44 2.65 8.69
N PHE A 83 9.39 1.85 8.82
CA PHE A 83 9.02 0.87 7.81
C PHE A 83 7.50 0.79 7.63
N THR A 84 7.07 0.29 6.48
CA THR A 84 5.67 -0.07 6.23
C THR A 84 5.62 -1.27 5.28
N LEU A 85 4.80 -2.26 5.63
CA LEU A 85 4.45 -3.41 4.81
C LEU A 85 2.92 -3.50 4.79
N GLU A 86 2.30 -3.18 3.65
CA GLU A 86 0.85 -3.15 3.47
C GLU A 86 0.45 -4.05 2.30
N TYR A 87 -0.52 -4.93 2.54
CA TYR A 87 -1.02 -5.94 1.61
C TYR A 87 -2.51 -5.77 1.38
N SER A 88 -2.95 -5.94 0.14
CA SER A 88 -4.38 -5.99 -0.19
C SER A 88 -5.03 -7.25 0.37
N LEU A 89 -6.32 -7.15 0.72
CA LEU A 89 -7.17 -8.27 1.09
C LEU A 89 -8.40 -8.31 0.17
N THR A 90 -8.85 -9.52 -0.14
CA THR A 90 -10.16 -9.77 -0.76
C THR A 90 -10.95 -10.59 0.25
N ILE A 91 -11.98 -9.99 0.84
CA ILE A 91 -12.72 -10.61 1.97
C ILE A 91 -14.04 -11.24 1.55
N ASP A 92 -14.45 -11.06 0.29
CA ASP A 92 -15.59 -11.70 -0.37
C ASP A 92 -15.24 -13.04 -1.02
N ASP A 93 -13.96 -13.40 -1.08
CA ASP A 93 -13.48 -14.72 -1.48
C ASP A 93 -12.41 -15.24 -0.52
N ASN A 94 -12.01 -16.51 -0.68
CA ASN A 94 -10.95 -17.13 0.12
C ASN A 94 -9.61 -17.07 -0.62
N THR A 95 -9.15 -15.86 -0.95
CA THR A 95 -7.83 -15.65 -1.55
C THR A 95 -6.78 -15.27 -0.49
N GLY A 96 -5.51 -15.54 -0.80
CA GLY A 96 -4.40 -15.28 0.12
C GLY A 96 -4.15 -13.79 0.34
N VAL A 97 -3.48 -13.45 1.45
CA VAL A 97 -3.04 -12.08 1.74
C VAL A 97 -2.15 -11.56 0.63
N GLY A 98 -2.43 -10.35 0.15
CA GLY A 98 -1.68 -9.76 -0.95
C GLY A 98 -1.88 -10.50 -2.25
N THR A 99 -3.04 -11.09 -2.51
CA THR A 99 -3.41 -11.58 -3.83
C THR A 99 -4.54 -10.73 -4.41
N SER A 100 -4.67 -10.70 -5.73
CA SER A 100 -5.82 -10.09 -6.40
C SER A 100 -6.47 -11.08 -7.35
N ASN A 101 -7.77 -11.27 -7.18
CA ASN A 101 -8.74 -12.01 -8.01
C ASN A 101 -8.11 -12.85 -9.13
N GLY A 102 -7.68 -14.07 -8.78
CA GLY A 102 -7.40 -15.15 -9.72
C GLY A 102 -6.11 -15.07 -10.56
N ASN A 103 -5.33 -13.99 -10.52
CA ASN A 103 -4.15 -13.82 -11.39
C ASN A 103 -2.78 -14.07 -10.70
N GLY A 104 -2.76 -14.67 -9.50
CA GLY A 104 -1.52 -15.12 -8.86
C GLY A 104 -0.49 -14.04 -8.48
N GLY A 105 -0.77 -12.76 -8.76
CA GLY A 105 0.15 -11.66 -8.49
C GLY A 105 0.13 -11.22 -7.03
N LEU A 106 1.32 -10.99 -6.45
CA LEU A 106 1.50 -10.37 -5.14
C LEU A 106 1.06 -8.90 -5.19
N ASN A 107 -0.12 -8.59 -4.65
CA ASN A 107 -0.73 -7.26 -4.60
C ASN A 107 -0.41 -6.53 -3.30
N ALA A 108 0.86 -6.19 -3.13
CA ALA A 108 1.28 -5.28 -2.06
C ALA A 108 0.96 -3.82 -2.41
N ARG A 109 0.56 -3.05 -1.40
CA ARG A 109 0.21 -1.64 -1.53
C ARG A 109 1.41 -0.73 -1.24
N GLN A 110 2.07 -0.90 -0.10
CA GLN A 110 3.30 -0.20 0.23
C GLN A 110 4.27 -1.14 0.90
N GLN A 111 5.53 -1.10 0.50
CA GLN A 111 6.60 -1.88 1.10
C GLN A 111 7.86 -1.04 1.07
N PHE A 112 8.20 -0.41 2.18
CA PHE A 112 9.37 0.45 2.23
C PHE A 112 9.99 0.52 3.61
N VAL A 113 11.25 0.93 3.62
CA VAL A 113 11.98 1.41 4.78
C VAL A 113 12.42 2.85 4.53
N GLY A 114 12.69 3.61 5.58
CA GLY A 114 13.09 5.00 5.42
C GLY A 114 13.66 5.64 6.67
N LEU A 115 14.13 6.87 6.49
CA LEU A 115 14.57 7.77 7.54
C LEU A 115 13.67 9.00 7.52
N GLN A 116 13.15 9.36 8.67
CA GLN A 116 12.25 10.50 8.88
C GLN A 116 12.84 11.46 9.91
N SER A 117 12.77 12.75 9.62
CA SER A 117 13.05 13.83 10.55
C SER A 117 12.09 14.98 10.33
N ASP A 118 11.59 15.57 11.41
CA ASP A 118 10.70 16.73 11.34
C ASP A 118 11.40 17.97 10.74
N LYS A 119 12.73 18.02 10.76
CA LYS A 119 13.53 19.13 10.22
C LYS A 119 13.95 18.93 8.77
N LEU A 120 14.21 17.69 8.36
CA LEU A 120 14.80 17.37 7.05
C LEU A 120 13.80 16.71 6.09
N GLY A 121 12.68 16.21 6.59
CA GLY A 121 11.70 15.46 5.83
C GLY A 121 11.93 13.96 5.92
N THR A 122 11.42 13.22 4.95
CA THR A 122 11.47 11.76 4.90
C THR A 122 12.09 11.29 3.61
N VAL A 123 13.09 10.42 3.70
CA VAL A 123 13.60 9.63 2.56
C VAL A 123 13.18 8.19 2.78
N ALA A 124 12.57 7.57 1.78
CA ALA A 124 12.16 6.17 1.85
C ALA A 124 12.48 5.42 0.56
N LEU A 125 12.82 4.14 0.71
CA LEU A 125 13.22 3.21 -0.34
C LEU A 125 12.27 2.01 -0.36
N GLY A 126 11.71 1.71 -1.54
CA GLY A 126 10.83 0.56 -1.76
C GLY A 126 9.60 0.91 -2.59
N ARG A 127 8.59 0.04 -2.56
CA ARG A 127 7.33 0.20 -3.29
C ARG A 127 6.43 1.22 -2.59
N GLN A 128 6.10 2.31 -3.29
CA GLN A 128 5.33 3.42 -2.72
C GLN A 128 4.37 4.06 -3.72
N TYR A 129 3.33 4.73 -3.21
CA TYR A 129 2.40 5.49 -4.05
C TYR A 129 3.10 6.62 -4.81
N ALA A 130 2.72 6.78 -6.08
CA ALA A 130 3.09 7.92 -6.89
C ALA A 130 2.57 9.22 -6.24
N PRO A 131 3.31 10.35 -6.30
CA PRO A 131 2.93 11.61 -5.66
C PRO A 131 1.51 12.10 -6.00
N GLY A 132 1.09 11.94 -7.26
CA GLY A 132 -0.24 12.35 -7.71
C GLY A 132 -1.40 11.58 -7.08
N TYR A 133 -1.15 10.40 -6.50
CA TYR A 133 -2.19 9.58 -5.88
C TYR A 133 -2.75 10.22 -4.59
N ALA A 134 -1.89 10.82 -3.77
CA ALA A 134 -2.34 11.49 -2.55
C ALA A 134 -3.21 12.70 -2.89
N ALA A 135 -2.83 13.45 -3.93
CA ALA A 135 -3.61 14.58 -4.43
C ALA A 135 -4.94 14.13 -5.04
N SER A 136 -4.97 13.03 -5.80
CA SER A 136 -6.22 12.55 -6.39
C SER A 136 -7.23 12.11 -5.34
N ILE A 137 -6.79 11.36 -4.30
CA ILE A 137 -7.66 10.96 -3.19
C ILE A 137 -8.14 12.16 -2.38
N ALA A 138 -7.25 13.11 -2.06
CA ALA A 138 -7.62 14.28 -1.24
C ALA A 138 -8.70 15.16 -1.90
N ASN A 139 -8.84 15.07 -3.23
CA ASN A 139 -9.82 15.81 -4.02
C ASN A 139 -11.00 14.94 -4.51
N ASP A 140 -11.09 13.69 -4.06
CA ASP A 140 -12.24 12.82 -4.34
C ASP A 140 -13.16 12.75 -3.12
N VAL A 141 -14.43 13.11 -3.32
CA VAL A 141 -15.45 13.14 -2.24
C VAL A 141 -15.67 11.75 -1.64
N LEU A 142 -15.46 10.68 -2.43
CA LEU A 142 -15.57 9.30 -1.95
C LEU A 142 -14.20 8.67 -1.61
N ALA A 143 -13.15 9.48 -1.46
CA ALA A 143 -11.84 9.08 -0.99
C ALA A 143 -11.24 7.85 -1.69
N GLY A 144 -11.46 7.71 -3.00
CA GLY A 144 -10.97 6.59 -3.79
C GLY A 144 -11.90 5.38 -3.86
N SER A 145 -13.19 5.51 -3.53
CA SER A 145 -14.18 4.44 -3.74
C SER A 145 -14.26 4.01 -5.20
N SER A 146 -14.51 2.72 -5.43
CA SER A 146 -14.77 2.16 -6.77
C SER A 146 -16.03 2.71 -7.42
N LEU A 147 -16.94 3.30 -6.64
CA LEU A 147 -18.18 3.93 -7.11
C LEU A 147 -18.04 5.44 -7.33
N GLY A 148 -16.87 6.03 -7.02
CA GLY A 148 -16.61 7.46 -7.18
C GLY A 148 -16.60 7.90 -8.64
N SER A 149 -17.42 8.90 -8.98
CA SER A 149 -17.47 9.48 -10.33
C SER A 149 -16.10 10.01 -10.77
N GLN A 150 -15.34 10.62 -9.86
CA GLN A 150 -13.98 11.09 -10.15
C GLN A 150 -13.05 9.94 -10.53
N SER A 151 -13.11 8.81 -9.81
CA SER A 151 -12.34 7.60 -10.13
C SER A 151 -12.71 7.05 -11.51
N ILE A 152 -14.02 6.91 -11.79
CA ILE A 152 -14.53 6.36 -13.05
C ILE A 152 -14.16 7.25 -14.24
N LEU A 153 -14.42 8.55 -14.15
CA LEU A 153 -14.22 9.49 -15.26
C LEU A 153 -12.74 9.69 -15.56
N SER A 154 -11.88 9.77 -14.54
CA SER A 154 -10.44 9.91 -14.75
C SER A 154 -9.82 8.65 -15.36
N ALA A 155 -10.28 7.45 -14.97
CA ALA A 155 -9.88 6.21 -15.61
C ALA A 155 -10.34 6.14 -17.07
N GLN A 156 -11.59 6.54 -17.36
CA GLN A 156 -12.14 6.58 -18.72
C GLN A 156 -11.41 7.59 -19.63
N ALA A 157 -10.89 8.68 -19.05
CA ALA A 157 -10.06 9.66 -19.73
C ALA A 157 -8.62 9.17 -20.00
N GLY A 158 -8.24 7.98 -19.52
CA GLY A 158 -6.92 7.39 -19.75
C GLY A 158 -5.86 7.79 -18.72
N ASN A 159 -6.25 8.41 -17.59
CA ASN A 159 -5.28 8.76 -16.54
C ASN A 159 -4.75 7.48 -15.86
N THR A 160 -3.43 7.41 -15.69
CA THR A 160 -2.78 6.28 -15.00
C THR A 160 -2.76 6.44 -13.47
N ILE A 161 -2.88 7.67 -12.98
CA ILE A 161 -3.00 8.01 -11.56
C ILE A 161 -4.42 8.54 -11.32
N THR A 162 -5.23 7.78 -10.59
CA THR A 162 -6.61 8.13 -10.22
C THR A 162 -6.84 7.84 -8.73
N PRO A 163 -7.93 8.33 -8.11
CA PRO A 163 -8.20 8.10 -6.68
C PRO A 163 -8.25 6.61 -6.29
N ASN A 164 -8.73 5.73 -7.18
CA ASN A 164 -8.80 4.29 -6.94
C ASN A 164 -7.77 3.47 -7.74
N SER A 165 -6.80 4.11 -8.42
CA SER A 165 -5.80 3.33 -9.16
C SER A 165 -4.77 2.72 -8.22
N ALA A 166 -4.12 1.66 -8.69
CA ALA A 166 -3.04 1.04 -7.96
C ALA A 166 -1.74 1.86 -7.97
N ALA A 167 -1.72 3.11 -8.48
CA ALA A 167 -0.55 3.93 -8.82
C ALA A 167 0.58 3.91 -7.76
N ARG A 168 1.43 2.89 -7.86
CA ARG A 168 2.55 2.59 -6.96
C ARG A 168 3.72 2.16 -7.81
N TRP A 169 4.90 2.66 -7.47
CA TRP A 169 6.11 2.37 -8.21
C TRP A 169 7.01 1.47 -7.38
N ASN A 170 7.46 0.38 -8.00
CA ASN A 170 8.50 -0.51 -7.45
C ASN A 170 9.86 0.17 -7.51
N ASN A 171 10.81 -0.37 -6.75
CA ASN A 171 12.21 0.04 -6.77
C ASN A 171 12.36 1.56 -6.80
N ALA A 172 11.69 2.20 -5.85
CA ALA A 172 11.58 3.64 -5.82
C ALA A 172 12.31 4.23 -4.62
N ALA A 173 12.99 5.35 -4.87
CA ALA A 173 13.41 6.28 -3.85
C ALA A 173 12.43 7.45 -3.81
N THR A 174 12.08 7.89 -2.62
CA THR A 174 11.18 9.02 -2.40
C THR A 174 11.81 10.02 -1.46
N TYR A 175 11.44 11.28 -1.65
CA TYR A 175 11.65 12.35 -0.67
C TYR A 175 10.33 13.06 -0.43
N THR A 176 9.97 13.25 0.84
CA THR A 176 8.85 14.10 1.27
C THR A 176 9.41 15.19 2.17
N SER A 177 9.17 16.46 1.83
CA SER A 177 9.67 17.60 2.62
C SER A 177 9.00 17.67 3.99
N PRO A 178 9.58 18.40 4.96
CA PRO A 178 8.82 18.91 6.09
C PRO A 178 7.64 19.76 5.63
N ASN A 179 6.74 20.06 6.58
CA ASN A 179 5.73 21.08 6.38
C ASN A 179 6.36 22.48 6.55
N TRP A 180 6.37 23.27 5.48
CA TRP A 180 6.82 24.66 5.47
C TRP A 180 5.61 25.59 5.44
N SER A 181 5.03 25.88 6.60
CA SER A 181 3.89 26.79 6.76
C SER A 181 2.68 26.45 5.86
N GLY A 182 2.38 25.17 5.74
CA GLY A 182 1.29 24.63 4.92
C GLY A 182 1.74 24.04 3.58
N PHE A 183 2.99 24.26 3.17
CA PHE A 183 3.54 23.68 1.94
C PHE A 183 4.26 22.36 2.21
N THR A 184 4.00 21.35 1.37
CA THR A 184 4.72 20.07 1.36
C THR A 184 5.00 19.65 -0.08
N ALA A 185 6.21 19.15 -0.35
CA ALA A 185 6.60 18.58 -1.63
C ALA A 185 6.93 17.10 -1.51
N LYS A 186 6.58 16.32 -2.53
CA LYS A 186 6.95 14.91 -2.64
C LYS A 186 7.54 14.63 -4.02
N ALA A 187 8.73 14.04 -4.04
CA ALA A 187 9.38 13.53 -5.24
C ALA A 187 9.54 12.01 -5.13
N ILE A 188 9.51 11.34 -6.28
CA ILE A 188 9.76 9.90 -6.39
C ILE A 188 10.60 9.65 -7.64
N TYR A 189 11.51 8.69 -7.56
CA TYR A 189 12.24 8.16 -8.70
C TYR A 189 12.22 6.64 -8.63
N ALA A 190 11.78 5.99 -9.70
CA ALA A 190 11.80 4.54 -9.84
C ALA A 190 12.97 4.15 -10.74
N PHE A 191 13.86 3.29 -10.25
CA PHE A 191 15.04 2.84 -11.01
C PHE A 191 14.69 1.86 -12.15
N GLY A 192 13.45 1.35 -12.16
CA GLY A 192 13.04 0.24 -13.01
C GLY A 192 13.57 -1.10 -12.51
N GLU A 193 13.15 -2.18 -13.17
CA GLU A 193 13.68 -3.53 -13.03
C GLU A 193 13.66 -4.22 -14.39
N SER A 194 14.68 -5.03 -14.67
CA SER A 194 14.64 -5.96 -15.79
C SER A 194 14.23 -7.32 -15.22
N GLU A 195 12.93 -7.60 -15.22
CA GLU A 195 12.41 -8.93 -14.92
C GLU A 195 12.89 -9.90 -16.01
N THR A 196 13.64 -10.95 -15.64
CA THR A 196 13.82 -12.08 -16.56
C THR A 196 12.48 -12.79 -16.61
N LEU A 197 11.76 -12.62 -17.71
CA LEU A 197 10.43 -13.18 -17.96
C LEU A 197 10.41 -14.67 -17.59
N ALA A 198 9.75 -15.03 -16.49
CA ALA A 198 9.05 -16.31 -16.45
C ALA A 198 7.90 -16.20 -17.46
N ALA A 199 7.77 -17.20 -18.32
CA ALA A 199 6.93 -17.19 -19.51
C ALA A 199 5.42 -17.09 -19.22
N ASP A 200 4.93 -15.91 -18.84
CA ASP A 200 3.56 -15.47 -19.10
C ASP A 200 3.51 -13.93 -19.06
N GLY A 201 3.39 -13.32 -20.23
CA GLY A 201 3.69 -11.90 -20.47
C GLY A 201 2.66 -10.92 -19.93
N LYS A 202 2.63 -10.71 -18.62
CA LYS A 202 1.89 -9.59 -18.00
C LYS A 202 2.83 -8.77 -17.14
N ASP A 203 3.41 -7.76 -17.77
CA ASP A 203 4.28 -6.76 -17.15
C ASP A 203 3.49 -5.90 -16.15
N SER A 204 3.81 -6.01 -14.87
CA SER A 204 3.22 -5.19 -13.80
C SER A 204 3.77 -3.75 -13.73
N ASN A 205 4.71 -3.39 -14.62
CA ASN A 205 5.30 -2.05 -14.74
C ASN A 205 5.01 -1.36 -16.10
N ALA A 206 4.05 -1.85 -16.89
CA ALA A 206 3.81 -1.45 -18.28
C ALA A 206 3.38 0.03 -18.53
N ASN A 207 3.49 0.95 -17.56
CA ASN A 207 2.99 2.32 -17.71
C ASN A 207 4.00 3.44 -17.39
N LEU A 208 5.31 3.17 -17.40
CA LEU A 208 6.30 4.25 -17.39
C LEU A 208 6.94 4.44 -18.77
N PRO A 209 6.92 5.65 -19.34
CA PRO A 209 7.67 5.92 -20.56
C PRO A 209 9.16 5.71 -20.26
N ARG A 210 9.77 4.76 -21.00
CA ARG A 210 11.21 4.55 -21.00
C ARG A 210 11.86 5.77 -21.64
N LEU A 211 12.46 6.65 -20.85
CA LEU A 211 13.34 7.69 -21.36
C LEU A 211 14.62 6.99 -21.84
N ARG A 212 14.85 7.02 -23.16
CA ARG A 212 16.16 6.79 -23.76
C ARG A 212 16.94 8.10 -23.74
#